data_AF-A0AAD1EF19-F1
#
_entry.id   AF-A0AAD1EF19-F1
#
_cell.length_a   1.000
_cell.length_b   1.000
_cell.length_c   1.000
_cell.angle_alpha   90.00
_cell.angle_beta   90.00
_cell.angle_gamma   90.00
#
_symmetry.space_group_name_H-M   'P 1'
#
loop_
_entity.id
_entity.type
_entity.pdbx_description
1 polymer ?
#
loop_
_entity_poly.entity_id
_entity_poly.type
_entity_poly.pdbx_seq_one_letter_code
_entity_poly.pdbx_strand_id
1 'polypeptide(L)'
;MKTFEWPLFATLLLVLAGCGERLVRELAVQLPFPGTSAHFEIWSDGVESRHELLVKNGQGEARTKMWADWGPATHANLYVTPENFLIVIGGGGCCSAVEVKDAKPPRLAEFAEYRYFDSSTWTYLGAASMDREGKYRFYSPAERRECISTFGAGGGRYRAEFQVPECPG
;
A
#
# COMPACT_ATOMS: atom_id res chain seq x y z
N MET A 1 -64.37 -19.46 7.52
CA MET A 1 -63.39 -19.63 8.62
C MET A 1 -62.03 -19.19 8.11
N LYS A 2 -61.31 -18.43 8.94
CA LYS A 2 -60.00 -17.83 8.70
C LYS A 2 -58.92 -18.91 8.55
N THR A 3 -57.96 -18.69 7.66
CA THR A 3 -56.52 -18.74 7.96
C THR A 3 -55.76 -17.98 6.86
N PHE A 4 -55.19 -16.84 7.25
CA PHE A 4 -54.31 -16.00 6.44
C PHE A 4 -52.90 -16.36 6.87
N GLU A 5 -52.20 -17.16 6.07
CA GLU A 5 -50.82 -17.57 6.35
C GLU A 5 -49.84 -16.68 5.57
N TRP A 6 -49.36 -15.64 6.23
CA TRP A 6 -48.02 -15.10 6.05
C TRP A 6 -47.23 -15.59 7.27
N PRO A 7 -46.07 -16.27 7.11
CA PRO A 7 -44.85 -15.56 6.69
C PRO A 7 -43.82 -16.48 5.98
N LEU A 8 -43.67 -16.39 4.67
CA LEU A 8 -42.51 -16.98 3.97
C LEU A 8 -41.62 -15.94 3.27
N PHE A 9 -42.00 -14.67 3.29
CA PHE A 9 -41.23 -13.61 2.63
C PHE A 9 -40.12 -13.01 3.50
N ALA A 10 -40.09 -13.25 4.81
CA ALA A 10 -39.12 -12.63 5.70
C ALA A 10 -37.74 -13.32 5.72
N THR A 11 -37.65 -14.59 5.30
CA THR A 11 -36.39 -15.36 5.41
C THR A 11 -35.53 -15.32 4.15
N LEU A 12 -36.07 -14.90 3.00
CA LEU A 12 -35.31 -14.84 1.74
C LEU A 12 -34.53 -13.52 1.54
N LEU A 13 -34.82 -12.49 2.34
CA LEU A 13 -34.13 -11.19 2.26
C LEU A 13 -32.82 -11.11 3.06
N LEU A 14 -32.49 -12.15 3.83
CA LEU A 14 -31.26 -12.20 4.65
C LEU A 14 -30.06 -12.87 3.94
N VAL A 15 -30.24 -13.41 2.74
CA VAL A 15 -29.15 -14.07 1.98
C VAL A 15 -28.46 -13.13 0.97
N LEU A 16 -29.01 -11.94 0.72
CA LEU A 16 -28.45 -10.99 -0.26
C LEU A 16 -27.45 -9.98 0.35
N ALA A 17 -27.14 -10.07 1.65
CA ALA A 17 -26.25 -9.11 2.32
C ALA A 17 -24.76 -9.55 2.38
N GLY A 18 -24.38 -10.67 1.77
CA GLY A 18 -23.07 -11.30 2.00
C GLY A 18 -21.99 -11.12 0.94
N CYS A 19 -22.31 -10.63 -0.27
CA CYS A 19 -21.36 -10.60 -1.40
C CYS A 19 -20.86 -9.20 -1.75
N GLY A 20 -20.50 -8.40 -0.74
CA GLY A 20 -19.81 -7.13 -0.94
C GLY A 20 -18.33 -7.28 -0.63
N GLU A 21 -17.45 -6.64 -1.41
CA GLU A 21 -16.05 -6.49 -1.02
C GLU A 21 -15.97 -5.85 0.37
N ARG A 22 -15.26 -6.49 1.29
CA ARG A 22 -15.02 -5.99 2.64
C ARG A 22 -13.53 -5.77 2.86
N LEU A 23 -13.19 -4.74 3.63
CA LEU A 23 -11.83 -4.54 4.11
C LEU A 23 -11.49 -5.69 5.07
N VAL A 24 -10.55 -6.55 4.66
CA VAL A 24 -10.10 -7.69 5.47
C VAL A 24 -8.81 -7.38 6.23
N ARG A 25 -8.06 -6.38 5.78
CA ARG A 25 -6.79 -5.99 6.39
C ARG A 25 -6.43 -4.56 6.05
N GLU A 26 -5.89 -3.85 7.02
CA GLU A 26 -5.36 -2.50 6.86
C GLU A 26 -4.03 -2.39 7.62
N LEU A 27 -3.05 -1.75 7.00
CA LEU A 27 -1.82 -1.31 7.65
C LEU A 27 -1.65 0.18 7.44
N ALA A 28 -1.70 0.96 8.53
CA ALA A 28 -1.41 2.38 8.52
C ALA A 28 0.07 2.64 8.88
N VAL A 29 0.73 3.48 8.09
CA VAL A 29 2.11 3.92 8.28
C VAL A 29 2.13 5.44 8.36
N GLN A 30 2.60 5.98 9.48
CA GLN A 30 2.79 7.42 9.62
C GLN A 30 3.94 7.86 8.73
N LEU A 31 3.71 8.87 7.89
CA LEU A 31 4.73 9.42 7.00
C LEU A 31 5.43 10.60 7.67
N PRO A 32 6.66 10.95 7.24
CA PRO A 32 7.38 12.13 7.74
C PRO A 32 6.78 13.46 7.26
N PHE A 33 5.60 13.45 6.63
CA PHE A 33 4.84 14.65 6.27
C PHE A 33 3.81 14.96 7.37
N PRO A 34 3.63 16.23 7.78
CA PRO A 34 2.71 16.59 8.85
C PRO A 34 1.31 16.01 8.66
N GLY A 35 0.82 15.27 9.66
CA GLY A 35 -0.54 14.72 9.67
C GLY A 35 -0.88 13.79 8.49
N THR A 36 0.13 13.19 7.85
CA THR A 36 -0.06 12.36 6.66
C THR A 36 0.25 10.89 6.95
N SER A 37 -0.60 9.98 6.50
CA SER A 37 -0.40 8.53 6.64
C SER A 37 -0.65 7.80 5.33
N ALA A 38 0.12 6.73 5.10
CA ALA A 38 -0.13 5.75 4.05
C ALA A 38 -0.88 4.55 4.64
N HIS A 39 -1.92 4.09 3.96
CA HIS A 39 -2.77 2.98 4.32
C HIS A 39 -2.69 1.94 3.21
N PHE A 40 -2.26 0.74 3.59
CA PHE A 40 -2.22 -0.42 2.72
C PHE A 40 -3.44 -1.27 3.05
N GLU A 41 -4.44 -1.23 2.18
CA GLU A 41 -5.73 -1.87 2.38
C GLU A 41 -5.84 -3.12 1.51
N ILE A 42 -6.37 -4.21 2.09
CA ILE A 42 -6.74 -5.42 1.37
C ILE A 42 -8.25 -5.58 1.50
N TRP A 43 -8.93 -5.54 0.37
CA TRP A 43 -10.36 -5.77 0.23
C TRP A 43 -10.60 -7.14 -0.38
N SER A 44 -11.59 -7.88 0.10
CA SER A 44 -11.94 -9.19 -0.44
C SER A 44 -13.44 -9.43 -0.40
N ASP A 45 -13.96 -10.07 -1.45
CA ASP A 45 -15.32 -10.60 -1.55
C ASP A 45 -15.40 -12.10 -1.16
N GLY A 46 -14.28 -12.68 -0.73
CA GLY A 46 -14.14 -14.11 -0.43
C GLY A 46 -13.59 -14.97 -1.58
N VAL A 47 -13.49 -14.42 -2.79
CA VAL A 47 -12.95 -15.09 -3.99
C VAL A 47 -11.70 -14.37 -4.49
N GLU A 48 -11.78 -13.05 -4.66
CA GLU A 48 -10.68 -12.22 -5.09
C GLU A 48 -10.21 -11.29 -3.97
N SER A 49 -9.01 -10.75 -4.13
CA SER A 49 -8.46 -9.73 -3.23
C SER A 49 -7.92 -8.54 -4.01
N ARG A 50 -8.42 -7.35 -3.69
CA ARG A 50 -7.93 -6.08 -4.20
C ARG A 50 -7.04 -5.42 -3.16
N HIS A 51 -5.88 -4.97 -3.61
CA HIS A 51 -4.92 -4.26 -2.79
C HIS A 51 -4.92 -2.79 -3.19
N GLU A 52 -5.01 -1.89 -2.23
CA GLU A 52 -5.02 -0.46 -2.46
C GLU A 52 -4.01 0.26 -1.57
N LEU A 53 -3.40 1.30 -2.14
CA LEU A 53 -2.62 2.28 -1.42
C LEU A 53 -3.47 3.54 -1.33
N LEU A 54 -3.71 3.98 -0.11
CA LEU A 54 -4.36 5.23 0.21
C LEU A 54 -3.37 6.11 0.97
N VAL A 55 -3.10 7.31 0.48
CA VAL A 55 -2.34 8.33 1.22
C VAL A 55 -3.28 9.44 1.56
N LYS A 56 -3.41 9.76 2.85
CA LYS A 56 -4.34 10.78 3.33
C LYS A 56 -3.69 11.74 4.30
N ASN A 57 -4.18 12.97 4.31
CA ASN A 57 -3.86 13.99 5.29
C ASN A 57 -5.12 14.79 5.67
N GLY A 58 -4.98 15.84 6.47
CA GLY A 58 -6.11 16.68 6.90
C GLY A 58 -6.86 17.41 5.77
N GLN A 59 -6.35 17.38 4.53
CA GLN A 59 -6.92 18.06 3.37
C GLN A 59 -7.63 17.12 2.39
N GLY A 60 -7.37 15.80 2.47
CA GLY A 60 -7.97 14.82 1.58
C GLY A 60 -7.10 13.58 1.40
N GLU A 61 -7.38 12.83 0.33
CA GLU A 61 -6.74 11.56 0.06
C GLU A 61 -6.44 11.32 -1.43
N ALA A 62 -5.39 10.56 -1.68
CA ALA A 62 -5.08 9.94 -2.97
C ALA A 62 -5.13 8.42 -2.82
N ARG A 63 -5.90 7.76 -3.69
CA ARG A 63 -6.09 6.30 -3.68
C ARG A 63 -5.68 5.72 -5.01
N THR A 64 -4.84 4.69 -4.99
CA THR A 64 -4.48 3.93 -6.17
C THR A 64 -4.65 2.44 -5.94
N LYS A 65 -5.16 1.74 -6.95
CA LYS A 65 -5.14 0.28 -6.97
C LYS A 65 -3.69 -0.15 -7.13
N MET A 66 -3.25 -0.99 -6.22
CA MET A 66 -2.01 -1.71 -6.39
C MET A 66 -2.30 -2.94 -7.26
N TRP A 67 -1.47 -3.21 -8.27
CA TRP A 67 -1.72 -4.28 -9.25
C TRP A 67 -1.92 -5.63 -8.56
N ALA A 68 -2.68 -6.53 -9.20
CA ALA A 68 -2.89 -7.91 -8.74
C ALA A 68 -1.55 -8.68 -8.58
N ASP A 69 -0.53 -8.28 -9.37
CA ASP A 69 0.82 -8.83 -9.36
C ASP A 69 1.80 -8.00 -8.52
N TRP A 70 1.54 -7.93 -7.21
CA TRP A 70 2.63 -7.72 -6.24
C TRP A 70 3.62 -8.90 -6.17
N GLY A 71 3.60 -9.79 -7.16
CA GLY A 71 4.14 -11.13 -7.06
C GLY A 71 3.51 -11.89 -5.89
N PRO A 72 4.06 -13.05 -5.52
CA PRO A 72 3.58 -13.83 -4.37
C PRO A 72 3.79 -13.18 -2.99
N ALA A 73 4.21 -11.92 -2.90
CA ALA A 73 4.55 -11.29 -1.62
C ALA A 73 3.79 -9.97 -1.46
N THR A 74 2.94 -9.90 -0.44
CA THR A 74 2.42 -8.68 0.18
C THR A 74 3.58 -7.79 0.67
N HIS A 75 4.46 -7.31 -0.20
CA HIS A 75 5.67 -6.58 0.13
C HIS A 75 5.79 -5.31 -0.72
N ALA A 76 5.93 -4.16 -0.07
CA ALA A 76 6.43 -2.94 -0.70
C ALA A 76 7.42 -2.21 0.18
N ASN A 77 8.37 -1.58 -0.51
CA ASN A 77 9.30 -0.62 0.07
C ASN A 77 8.77 0.80 -0.11
N LEU A 78 8.88 1.58 0.96
CA LEU A 78 8.45 2.97 1.03
C LEU A 78 9.68 3.87 1.08
N TYR A 79 9.64 4.94 0.29
CA TYR A 79 10.69 5.94 0.24
C TYR A 79 10.08 7.34 0.23
N VAL A 80 10.85 8.30 0.73
CA VAL A 80 10.53 9.72 0.56
C VAL A 80 11.64 10.40 -0.21
N THR A 81 11.26 11.23 -1.17
CA THR A 81 12.19 12.03 -1.97
C THR A 81 12.32 13.45 -1.40
N PRO A 82 13.43 14.16 -1.67
CA PRO A 82 13.59 15.57 -1.27
C PRO A 82 12.49 16.50 -1.81
N GLU A 83 11.85 16.13 -2.92
CA GLU A 83 10.75 16.86 -3.55
C GLU A 83 9.38 16.61 -2.88
N ASN A 84 9.36 15.90 -1.74
CA ASN A 84 8.16 15.50 -0.99
C ASN A 84 7.24 14.54 -1.74
N PHE A 85 7.81 13.54 -2.40
CA PHE A 85 7.06 12.41 -2.94
C PHE A 85 7.21 11.20 -2.03
N LEU A 86 6.11 10.53 -1.73
CA LEU A 86 6.12 9.15 -1.28
C LEU A 86 6.26 8.24 -2.50
N ILE A 87 7.37 7.52 -2.61
CA ILE A 87 7.55 6.46 -3.61
C ILE A 87 7.29 5.12 -2.93
N VAL A 88 6.40 4.32 -3.53
CA VAL A 88 6.09 2.95 -3.10
C VAL A 88 6.46 2.01 -4.22
N ILE A 89 7.37 1.08 -3.96
CA ILE A 89 7.80 0.06 -4.92
C ILE A 89 7.32 -1.30 -4.43
N GLY A 90 6.48 -1.97 -5.21
CA GLY A 90 5.98 -3.31 -4.90
C GLY A 90 6.98 -4.41 -5.27
N GLY A 91 6.78 -5.63 -4.75
CA GLY A 91 7.64 -6.80 -4.97
C GLY A 91 7.96 -7.13 -6.42
N GLY A 92 7.03 -6.85 -7.34
CA GLY A 92 7.22 -7.01 -8.79
C GLY A 92 8.03 -5.91 -9.49
N GLY A 93 8.51 -4.90 -8.76
CA GLY A 93 9.29 -3.78 -9.28
C GLY A 93 8.45 -2.61 -9.83
N CYS A 94 7.12 -2.73 -9.87
CA CYS A 94 6.24 -1.62 -10.20
C CYS A 94 6.27 -0.54 -9.09
N CYS A 95 6.24 0.72 -9.50
CA CYS A 95 6.29 1.87 -8.60
C CYS A 95 5.00 2.70 -8.67
N SER A 96 4.65 3.32 -7.56
CA SER A 96 3.65 4.39 -7.48
C SER A 96 4.25 5.54 -6.72
N ALA A 97 3.89 6.76 -7.12
CA ALA A 97 4.37 7.97 -6.47
C ALA A 97 3.18 8.83 -6.06
N VAL A 98 3.22 9.34 -4.83
CA VAL A 98 2.23 10.27 -4.30
C VAL A 98 2.96 11.54 -3.91
N GLU A 99 2.60 12.64 -4.55
CA GLU A 99 3.07 13.96 -4.16
C GLU A 99 2.35 14.40 -2.88
N VAL A 100 3.11 14.78 -1.86
CA VAL A 100 2.60 15.27 -0.58
C VAL A 100 3.11 16.69 -0.36
N LYS A 101 2.22 17.67 -0.53
CA LYS A 101 2.53 19.09 -0.32
C LYS A 101 1.82 19.62 0.92
N ASP A 102 2.46 20.57 1.60
CA ASP A 102 1.84 21.27 2.72
C ASP A 102 0.52 21.93 2.31
N ALA A 103 -0.48 21.79 3.19
CA ALA A 103 -1.82 22.34 3.03
C ALA A 103 -2.54 21.97 1.71
N LYS A 104 -2.17 20.86 1.06
CA LYS A 104 -2.85 20.32 -0.12
C LYS A 104 -3.22 18.85 0.09
N PRO A 105 -4.30 18.35 -0.53
CA PRO A 105 -4.57 16.92 -0.53
C PRO A 105 -3.41 16.19 -1.24
N PRO A 106 -3.06 14.97 -0.80
CA PRO A 106 -2.12 14.14 -1.52
C PRO A 106 -2.61 13.91 -2.95
N ARG A 107 -1.67 13.75 -3.89
CA ARG A 107 -2.00 13.58 -5.31
C ARG A 107 -1.19 12.44 -5.89
N LEU A 108 -1.84 11.54 -6.62
CA LEU A 108 -1.13 10.56 -7.44
C LEU A 108 -0.32 11.29 -8.52
N ALA A 109 0.98 11.01 -8.57
CA ALA A 109 1.85 11.55 -9.59
C ALA A 109 1.90 10.62 -10.80
N GLU A 110 1.92 11.23 -11.98
CA GLU A 110 2.11 10.52 -13.24
C GLU A 110 3.57 10.03 -13.34
N PHE A 111 3.77 8.90 -14.02
CA PHE A 111 5.12 8.32 -14.20
C PHE A 111 6.15 9.33 -14.74
N ALA A 112 5.73 10.20 -15.66
CA ALA A 112 6.60 11.22 -16.24
C ALA A 112 7.15 12.22 -15.22
N GLU A 113 6.47 12.43 -14.09
CA GLU A 113 6.84 13.41 -13.07
C GLU A 113 8.00 12.91 -12.19
N TYR A 114 8.12 11.59 -11.96
CA TYR A 114 9.07 11.03 -11.00
C TYR A 114 10.06 10.02 -11.59
N ARG A 115 9.90 9.62 -12.87
CA ARG A 115 10.78 8.61 -13.51
C ARG A 115 12.26 9.01 -13.59
N TYR A 116 12.56 10.29 -13.43
CA TYR A 116 13.92 10.84 -13.51
C TYR A 116 14.49 11.26 -12.17
N PHE A 117 13.76 11.03 -11.07
CA PHE A 117 14.28 11.35 -9.74
C PHE A 117 15.51 10.51 -9.46
N ASP A 118 16.56 11.17 -8.95
CA ASP A 118 17.77 10.49 -8.54
C ASP A 118 17.49 9.68 -7.29
N SER A 119 17.36 8.37 -7.48
CA SER A 119 16.93 7.48 -6.44
C SER A 119 18.00 7.21 -5.37
N SER A 120 19.24 7.70 -5.58
CA SER A 120 20.27 7.74 -4.53
C SER A 120 19.99 8.79 -3.44
N THR A 121 19.13 9.77 -3.71
CA THR A 121 18.75 10.84 -2.76
C THR A 121 17.52 10.48 -1.91
N TRP A 122 16.89 9.35 -2.19
CA TRP A 122 15.67 8.94 -1.51
C TRP A 122 15.97 8.39 -0.12
N THR A 123 15.13 8.75 0.85
CA THR A 123 15.19 8.20 2.20
C THR A 123 14.31 6.96 2.28
N TYR A 124 14.91 5.81 2.61
CA TYR A 124 14.15 4.58 2.85
C TYR A 124 13.41 4.67 4.18
N LEU A 125 12.09 4.51 4.14
CA LEU A 125 11.25 4.55 5.35
C LEU A 125 11.07 3.18 5.97
N GLY A 126 11.14 2.11 5.18
CA GLY A 126 10.84 0.76 5.63
C GLY A 126 10.00 -0.02 4.62
N ALA A 127 9.48 -1.17 5.05
CA ALA A 127 8.68 -2.05 4.21
C ALA A 127 7.34 -2.39 4.85
N ALA A 128 6.27 -2.34 4.07
CA ALA A 128 5.02 -3.02 4.41
C ALA A 128 5.15 -4.48 3.93
N SER A 129 5.14 -5.45 4.85
CA SER A 129 5.34 -6.86 4.49
C SER A 129 4.60 -7.86 5.39
N MET A 130 4.34 -9.07 4.90
CA MET A 130 3.93 -10.19 5.76
C MET A 130 5.16 -10.76 6.47
N ASP A 131 5.02 -11.08 7.76
CA ASP A 131 5.96 -11.94 8.46
C ASP A 131 5.72 -13.42 8.14
N ARG A 132 6.59 -14.27 8.69
CA ARG A 132 6.52 -15.73 8.55
C ARG A 132 5.27 -16.34 9.19
N GLU A 133 4.61 -15.61 10.09
CA GLU A 133 3.36 -16.01 10.76
C GLU A 133 2.13 -15.54 9.96
N GLY A 134 2.32 -14.86 8.83
CA GLY A 134 1.26 -14.35 7.96
C GLY A 134 0.65 -13.02 8.41
N LYS A 135 1.24 -12.37 9.42
CA LYS A 135 0.81 -11.05 9.89
C LYS A 135 1.44 -9.96 9.03
N TYR A 136 0.59 -9.10 8.49
CA TYR A 136 1.02 -7.95 7.73
C TYR A 136 1.35 -6.79 8.67
N ARG A 137 2.55 -6.24 8.52
CA ARG A 137 3.02 -5.15 9.36
C ARG A 137 4.03 -4.28 8.63
N PHE A 138 4.28 -3.12 9.21
CA PHE A 138 5.40 -2.30 8.81
C PHE A 138 6.68 -2.81 9.49
N TYR A 139 7.78 -2.77 8.73
CA TYR A 139 9.14 -3.02 9.19
C TYR A 139 9.91 -1.73 9.03
N SER A 140 10.41 -1.19 10.14
CA SER A 140 11.33 -0.05 10.10
C SER A 140 12.65 -0.43 9.43
N PRO A 141 13.47 0.55 9.01
CA PRO A 141 14.78 0.29 8.41
C PRO A 141 15.74 -0.49 9.33
N ALA A 142 15.52 -0.40 10.65
CA ALA A 142 16.28 -1.16 11.65
C ALA A 142 15.90 -2.64 11.71
N GLU A 143 14.65 -2.99 11.41
CA GLU A 143 14.16 -4.38 11.42
C GLU A 143 14.35 -5.08 10.08
N ARG A 144 14.18 -4.34 8.98
CA ARG A 144 14.35 -4.85 7.62
C ARG A 144 15.02 -3.80 6.77
N ARG A 145 16.19 -4.19 6.28
CA ARG A 145 16.97 -3.48 5.28
C ARG A 145 16.26 -3.51 3.91
N GLU A 146 16.54 -2.51 3.08
CA GLU A 146 16.01 -2.37 1.72
C GLU A 146 16.23 -3.65 0.90
N CYS A 147 15.17 -4.11 0.23
CA CYS A 147 15.11 -5.43 -0.38
C CYS A 147 14.21 -5.47 -1.65
N ILE A 148 14.35 -4.50 -2.58
CA ILE A 148 13.76 -4.54 -3.94
C ILE A 148 14.71 -3.91 -4.98
N SER A 149 14.57 -4.38 -6.23
CA SER A 149 15.19 -3.91 -7.48
C SER A 149 15.19 -2.38 -7.68
N THR A 150 16.32 -1.89 -8.18
CA THR A 150 16.67 -0.49 -8.43
C THR A 150 15.75 0.17 -9.45
N PHE A 151 14.77 0.95 -9.00
CA PHE A 151 14.10 1.91 -9.87
C PHE A 151 15.06 3.07 -10.17
N GLY A 152 15.48 3.21 -11.44
CA GLY A 152 16.09 4.43 -11.99
C GLY A 152 17.58 4.70 -11.76
N ALA A 153 18.31 4.01 -10.87
CA ALA A 153 19.76 4.28 -10.71
C ALA A 153 20.55 3.10 -10.11
N GLY A 154 21.74 2.86 -10.70
CA GLY A 154 22.79 2.03 -10.12
C GLY A 154 23.19 2.53 -8.73
N GLY A 155 23.48 1.58 -7.84
CA GLY A 155 23.61 1.76 -6.39
C GLY A 155 24.43 2.97 -5.95
N GLY A 156 23.76 3.89 -5.24
CA GLY A 156 24.40 4.94 -4.46
C GLY A 156 24.94 4.41 -3.12
N ARG A 157 25.85 5.17 -2.50
CA ARG A 157 26.52 4.78 -1.24
C ARG A 157 25.56 4.64 -0.06
N TYR A 158 24.53 5.48 0.03
CA TYR A 158 23.47 5.38 1.04
C TYR A 158 22.66 4.08 0.85
N ARG A 159 22.30 3.74 -0.39
CA ARG A 159 21.59 2.49 -0.70
C ARG A 159 22.42 1.25 -0.41
N ALA A 160 23.71 1.27 -0.71
CA ALA A 160 24.62 0.16 -0.39
C ALA A 160 24.69 -0.16 1.12
N GLU A 161 24.43 0.84 1.98
CA GLU A 161 24.39 0.63 3.44
C GLU A 161 23.13 -0.14 3.88
N PHE A 162 22.01 0.10 3.21
CA PHE A 162 20.71 -0.47 3.55
C PHE A 162 20.26 -1.60 2.64
N GLN A 163 20.95 -1.91 1.55
CA GLN A 163 20.61 -3.01 0.65
C GLN A 163 21.17 -4.33 1.19
N VAL A 164 20.31 -5.35 1.32
CA VAL A 164 20.78 -6.72 1.62
C VAL A 164 21.41 -7.35 0.37
N PRO A 165 22.48 -8.17 0.51
CA PRO A 165 23.06 -8.91 -0.62
C PRO A 165 22.06 -9.86 -1.27
N GLU A 166 21.18 -10.45 -0.46
CA GLU A 166 20.09 -11.32 -0.87
C GLU A 166 18.86 -11.04 -0.01
N CYS A 167 17.70 -11.02 -0.66
CA CYS A 167 16.42 -10.84 -0.01
C CYS A 167 15.96 -12.12 0.70
N PRO A 168 15.71 -12.11 2.02
CA PRO A 168 15.14 -13.28 2.68
C PRO A 168 13.71 -13.49 2.19
N GLY A 169 13.46 -14.66 1.59
CA GLY A 169 12.13 -15.13 1.20
C GLY A 169 11.21 -15.42 2.38
#